data_AF-A0A925U366-F1
#
_entry.id   AF-A0A925U366-F1
#
_cell.length_a   1.000
_cell.length_b   1.000
_cell.length_c   1.000
_cell.angle_alpha   90.00
_cell.angle_beta   90.00
_cell.angle_gamma   90.00
#
_symmetry.space_group_name_H-M   'P 1'
#
loop_
_entity.id
_entity.type
_entity.pdbx_description
1 polymer ?
#
loop_
_entity_poly.entity_id
_entity_poly.type
_entity_poly.pdbx_seq_one_letter_code
_entity_poly.pdbx_strand_id
1 'polypeptide(L)'
;LSAHTVLGKKAGISAEGMAEAREGRSADARTQAAINFALSLVENRGHVSDADFAAIRAAGFDDEDIVEIVAHVALNLFTNYLNVSLEVPVDFPSVKPLRAAA
;
A
#
# COMPACT_ATOMS: atom_id res chain seq x y z
N LEU A 1 3.61 0.44 9.46
CA LEU A 1 4.27 -0.68 8.74
C LEU A 1 4.34 -1.98 9.55
N SER A 2 4.91 -2.00 10.76
CA SER A 2 5.07 -3.23 11.57
C SER A 2 3.78 -4.03 11.75
N ALA A 3 2.67 -3.35 12.07
CA ALA A 3 1.34 -3.96 12.17
C ALA A 3 0.93 -4.68 10.88
N HIS A 4 1.00 -4.00 9.73
CA HIS A 4 0.64 -4.57 8.43
C HIS A 4 1.50 -5.78 8.04
N THR A 5 2.78 -5.83 8.43
CA THR A 5 3.62 -7.01 8.21
C THR A 5 3.12 -8.22 9.01
N VAL A 6 2.71 -8.01 10.26
CA VAL A 6 2.16 -9.10 11.10
C VAL A 6 0.79 -9.53 10.58
N LEU A 7 -0.08 -8.57 10.26
CA LEU A 7 -1.44 -8.83 9.79
C LEU A 7 -1.45 -9.50 8.42
N GLY A 8 -0.60 -9.08 7.48
CA GLY A 8 -0.49 -9.71 6.16
C GLY A 8 -0.03 -11.17 6.25
N LYS A 9 0.94 -11.48 7.12
CA LYS A 9 1.32 -12.87 7.41
C LYS A 9 0.17 -13.69 7.99
N LYS A 10 -0.60 -13.11 8.92
CA LYS A 10 -1.80 -13.76 9.48
C LYS A 10 -2.89 -13.99 8.43
N ALA A 11 -2.97 -13.14 7.41
CA ALA A 11 -3.86 -13.30 6.26
C ALA A 11 -3.36 -14.32 5.23
N GLY A 12 -2.20 -14.95 5.44
CA GLY A 12 -1.66 -15.99 4.56
C GLY A 12 -0.63 -15.52 3.54
N ILE A 13 -0.20 -14.25 3.58
CA ILE A 13 0.87 -13.75 2.71
C ILE A 13 2.21 -14.35 3.18
N SER A 14 2.98 -14.94 2.25
CA SER A 14 4.29 -15.50 2.55
C SER A 14 5.28 -14.45 3.04
N ALA A 15 6.39 -14.88 3.65
CA ALA A 15 7.42 -13.95 4.09
C ALA A 15 8.05 -13.19 2.90
N GLU A 16 8.20 -13.89 1.77
CA GLU A 16 8.70 -13.37 0.51
C GLU A 16 7.72 -12.37 -0.10
N GLY A 17 6.43 -12.72 -0.17
CA GLY A 17 5.38 -11.82 -0.66
C GLY A 17 5.25 -10.56 0.21
N MET A 18 5.42 -10.69 1.53
CA MET A 18 5.48 -9.53 2.41
C MET A 18 6.72 -8.67 2.16
N ALA A 19 7.86 -9.26 1.83
CA ALA A 19 9.07 -8.49 1.50
C ALA A 19 8.88 -7.73 0.19
N GLU A 20 8.33 -8.37 -0.84
CA GLU A 20 7.98 -7.75 -2.11
C GLU A 20 6.96 -6.62 -1.94
N ALA A 21 5.88 -6.85 -1.20
CA ALA A 21 4.82 -5.86 -0.98
C ALA A 21 5.35 -4.59 -0.31
N ARG A 22 6.32 -4.73 0.61
CA ARG A 22 6.97 -3.58 1.24
C ARG A 22 7.74 -2.71 0.24
N GLU A 23 8.24 -3.32 -0.82
CA GLU A 23 8.94 -2.65 -1.92
C GLU A 23 7.99 -2.25 -3.06
N GLY A 24 6.68 -2.36 -2.86
CA GLY A 24 5.68 -2.03 -3.89
C GLY A 24 5.59 -3.08 -5.00
N ARG A 25 5.89 -4.34 -4.70
CA ARG A 25 5.86 -5.45 -5.67
C ARG A 25 4.93 -6.59 -5.27
N SER A 26 4.39 -7.29 -6.26
CA SER A 26 3.64 -8.54 -6.12
C SER A 26 3.85 -9.41 -7.37
N ALA A 27 3.94 -10.73 -7.17
CA ALA A 27 3.97 -11.70 -8.26
C ALA A 27 2.60 -11.84 -8.98
N ASP A 28 1.51 -11.45 -8.32
CA ASP A 28 0.17 -11.42 -8.93
C ASP A 28 -0.04 -10.12 -9.71
N ALA A 29 -0.32 -10.22 -11.01
CA ALA A 29 -0.43 -9.07 -11.90
C ALA A 29 -1.58 -8.13 -11.53
N ARG A 30 -2.73 -8.68 -11.07
CA ARG A 30 -3.87 -7.87 -10.64
C ARG A 30 -3.51 -7.08 -9.37
N THR A 31 -2.88 -7.72 -8.40
CA THR A 31 -2.37 -7.08 -7.18
C THR A 31 -1.32 -6.02 -7.50
N GLN A 32 -0.38 -6.30 -8.42
CA GLN A 32 0.62 -5.32 -8.84
C GLN A 32 -0.02 -4.06 -9.46
N ALA A 33 -1.08 -4.22 -10.25
CA ALA A 33 -1.81 -3.08 -10.80
C ALA A 33 -2.44 -2.20 -9.71
N ALA A 34 -3.06 -2.82 -8.69
CA ALA A 34 -3.58 -2.09 -7.53
C ALA A 34 -2.47 -1.38 -6.74
N ILE A 35 -1.33 -2.03 -6.54
CA ILE A 35 -0.16 -1.42 -5.89
C ILE A 35 0.34 -0.20 -6.68
N ASN A 36 0.49 -0.32 -8.00
CA ASN A 36 0.95 0.78 -8.86
C ASN A 36 0.00 1.98 -8.79
N PHE A 37 -1.31 1.72 -8.84
CA PHE A 37 -2.31 2.77 -8.72
C PHE A 37 -2.29 3.45 -7.34
N ALA A 38 -2.18 2.67 -6.26
CA ALA A 38 -2.05 3.20 -4.91
C ALA A 38 -0.76 4.03 -4.72
N LEU A 39 0.35 3.61 -5.32
CA LEU A 39 1.60 4.38 -5.33
C LEU A 39 1.42 5.70 -6.10
N SER A 40 0.84 5.68 -7.30
CA SER A 40 0.56 6.89 -8.08
C SER A 40 -0.32 7.88 -7.30
N LEU A 41 -1.37 7.40 -6.61
CA LEU A 41 -2.21 8.21 -5.72
C LEU A 41 -1.39 8.93 -4.65
N VAL A 42 -0.49 8.22 -3.97
CA VAL A 42 0.31 8.76 -2.86
C VAL A 42 1.37 9.74 -3.38
N GLU A 43 2.13 9.34 -4.41
CA GLU A 43 3.22 10.13 -4.97
C GLU A 43 2.72 11.43 -5.61
N ASN A 44 1.59 11.36 -6.31
CA ASN A 44 0.99 12.50 -7.02
C ASN A 44 -0.10 13.21 -6.22
N ARG A 45 -0.29 12.85 -4.94
CA ARG A 45 -1.28 13.46 -4.03
C ARG A 45 -2.69 13.50 -4.63
N GLY A 46 -3.11 12.38 -5.21
CA GLY A 46 -4.42 12.22 -5.85
C GLY A 46 -4.50 12.65 -7.32
N HIS A 47 -3.47 13.28 -7.88
CA HIS A 47 -3.43 13.65 -9.31
C HIS A 47 -3.02 12.44 -10.16
N VAL A 48 -3.92 11.47 -10.25
CA VAL A 48 -3.71 10.24 -11.02
C VAL A 48 -4.01 10.49 -12.51
N SER A 49 -3.17 9.95 -13.39
CA SER A 49 -3.31 10.16 -14.84
C SER A 49 -4.39 9.26 -15.45
N ASP A 50 -4.94 9.65 -16.60
CA ASP A 50 -5.84 8.79 -17.37
C ASP A 50 -5.19 7.45 -17.75
N ALA A 51 -3.88 7.44 -17.95
CA ALA A 51 -3.11 6.24 -18.24
C ALA A 51 -3.08 5.26 -17.05
N ASP A 52 -2.97 5.76 -15.82
CA ASP A 52 -3.02 4.94 -14.61
C ASP A 52 -4.42 4.35 -14.40
N PHE A 53 -5.47 5.15 -14.63
CA PHE A 53 -6.86 4.68 -14.59
C PHE A 53 -7.14 3.63 -15.67
N ALA A 54 -6.61 3.82 -16.89
CA ALA A 54 -6.73 2.83 -17.95
C ALA A 54 -5.99 1.53 -17.60
N ALA A 55 -4.79 1.64 -17.01
CA ALA A 55 -3.98 0.48 -16.63
C ALA A 55 -4.65 -0.37 -15.55
N ILE A 56 -5.21 0.24 -14.50
CA ILE A 56 -5.88 -0.52 -13.44
C ILE A 56 -7.19 -1.15 -13.95
N ARG A 57 -7.96 -0.45 -14.81
CA ARG A 57 -9.16 -1.05 -15.42
C ARG A 57 -8.83 -2.22 -16.34
N ALA A 58 -7.72 -2.14 -17.09
CA ALA A 58 -7.24 -3.24 -17.91
C ALA A 58 -6.83 -4.48 -17.09
N ALA A 59 -6.49 -4.30 -15.80
CA ALA A 59 -6.25 -5.39 -14.86
C ALA A 59 -7.53 -5.98 -14.23
N GLY A 60 -8.72 -5.53 -14.67
CA GLY A 60 -10.01 -6.06 -14.23
C GLY A 60 -10.50 -5.47 -12.91
N PHE A 61 -10.19 -4.20 -12.63
CA PHE A 61 -10.81 -3.42 -11.57
C PHE A 61 -11.92 -2.55 -12.16
N ASP A 62 -13.07 -2.52 -11.52
CA ASP A 62 -14.14 -1.58 -11.86
C ASP A 62 -14.05 -0.30 -11.03
N ASP A 63 -15.00 0.61 -11.23
CA ASP A 63 -15.00 1.89 -10.52
C ASP A 63 -15.28 1.71 -9.00
N GLU A 64 -15.98 0.65 -8.58
CA GLU A 64 -16.23 0.36 -7.16
C GLU A 64 -14.93 -0.08 -6.48
N ASP A 65 -14.18 -1.00 -7.10
CA ASP A 65 -12.88 -1.41 -6.60
C ASP A 65 -11.89 -0.22 -6.52
N ILE A 66 -11.90 0.66 -7.53
CA ILE A 66 -11.04 1.85 -7.56
C ILE A 66 -11.37 2.79 -6.39
N VAL A 67 -12.65 3.02 -6.12
CA VAL A 67 -13.09 3.84 -4.97
C VAL A 67 -12.65 3.20 -3.65
N GLU A 68 -12.75 1.88 -3.53
CA GLU A 68 -12.26 1.14 -2.36
C GLU A 68 -10.74 1.34 -2.16
N ILE A 69 -9.94 1.25 -3.22
CA ILE A 69 -8.49 1.50 -3.15
C ILE A 69 -8.21 2.94 -2.68
N VAL A 70 -8.90 3.93 -3.24
CA VAL A 70 -8.75 5.35 -2.82
C VAL A 70 -9.08 5.52 -1.34
N ALA A 71 -10.18 4.90 -0.86
CA ALA A 71 -10.58 4.95 0.53
C ALA A 71 -9.53 4.33 1.46
N HIS A 72 -8.96 3.18 1.09
CA HIS A 72 -7.89 2.54 1.83
C HIS A 72 -6.60 3.36 1.87
N VAL A 73 -6.24 3.99 0.75
CA VAL A 73 -5.09 4.91 0.71
C VAL A 73 -5.31 6.09 1.64
N ALA A 74 -6.48 6.72 1.60
CA ALA A 74 -6.82 7.84 2.48
C ALA A 74 -6.78 7.44 3.97
N LEU A 75 -7.36 6.30 4.33
CA LEU A 75 -7.33 5.77 5.70
C LEU A 75 -5.90 5.48 6.17
N ASN A 76 -5.08 4.89 5.29
CA ASN A 76 -3.68 4.60 5.60
C ASN A 76 -2.86 5.89 5.80
N LEU A 77 -3.05 6.90 4.93
CA LEU A 77 -2.38 8.20 5.09
C LEU A 77 -2.80 8.89 6.40
N PHE A 78 -4.10 8.92 6.70
CA PHE A 78 -4.62 9.50 7.94
C PHE A 78 -4.01 8.84 9.18
N THR A 79 -4.04 7.51 9.25
CA THR A 79 -3.48 6.78 10.40
C THR A 79 -1.96 6.88 10.47
N ASN A 80 -1.26 6.88 9.33
CA ASN A 80 0.18 7.10 9.28
C ASN A 80 0.56 8.48 9.82
N TYR A 81 -0.16 9.54 9.42
CA TYR A 81 0.10 10.89 9.90
C TYR A 81 -0.17 11.04 11.39
N LEU A 82 -1.25 10.44 11.91
CA LEU A 82 -1.49 10.42 13.35
C LEU A 82 -0.36 9.72 14.10
N ASN A 83 0.02 8.51 13.67
CA ASN A 83 1.04 7.72 14.35
C ASN A 83 2.41 8.43 14.35
N VAL A 84 2.80 9.03 13.23
CA VAL A 84 4.08 9.75 13.13
C VAL A 84 4.04 11.06 13.89
N SER A 85 2.98 11.86 13.74
CA SER A 85 2.92 13.20 14.35
C SER A 85 2.79 13.17 15.86
N LEU A 86 2.19 12.11 16.41
CA LEU A 86 2.01 11.93 17.85
C LEU A 86 3.02 10.96 18.46
N GLU A 87 4.01 10.49 17.68
CA GLU A 87 5.02 9.52 18.11
C GLU A 87 4.41 8.29 18.81
N VAL A 88 3.32 7.76 18.25
CA VAL A 88 2.58 6.64 18.84
C VAL A 88 3.51 5.43 18.96
N PRO A 89 3.67 4.84 20.16
CA PRO A 89 4.52 3.65 20.35
C PRO A 89 4.09 2.49 19.47
N VAL A 90 5.06 1.73 18.97
CA VAL A 90 4.79 0.58 18.11
C VAL A 90 4.69 -0.70 18.95
N ASP A 91 3.48 -1.23 19.09
CA ASP A 91 3.19 -2.47 19.84
C ASP A 91 3.47 -3.76 19.06
N PHE A 92 4.07 -3.64 17.86
CA PHE A 92 4.34 -4.77 16.96
C PHE A 92 5.85 -4.97 16.78
N PRO A 93 6.31 -6.21 16.51
CA PRO A 93 7.70 -6.48 16.18
C PRO A 93 8.22 -5.52 15.11
N SER A 94 9.33 -4.85 15.41
CA SER A 94 9.93 -3.89 14.49
C SER A 94 10.36 -4.58 13.19
N VAL A 95 10.15 -3.90 12.07
CA VAL A 95 10.62 -4.33 10.75
C VAL A 95 11.78 -3.46 10.31
N LYS A 96 12.84 -4.09 9.79
CA LYS A 96 14.01 -3.37 9.29
C LYS A 96 13.61 -2.41 8.16
N PRO A 97 13.86 -1.11 8.22
CA PRO A 97 13.45 -0.16 7.18
C PRO A 97 14.12 -0.50 5.83
N LEU A 98 13.42 -0.24 4.72
CA LEU A 98 13.92 -0.52 3.37
C LEU A 98 14.96 0.49 2.90
N ARG A 99 14.88 1.72 3.39
CA ARG A 99 15.87 2.78 3.18
C ARG A 99 16.30 3.29 4.55
N ALA A 100 17.58 3.65 4.69
CA ALA A 100 18.01 4.42 5.85
C ALA A 100 17.21 5.72 5.90
N ALA A 101 16.83 6.17 7.11
CA ALA A 101 16.31 7.52 7.27
C ALA A 101 17.38 8.51 6.77
N ALA A 102 16.97 9.48 5.95
CA ALA A 102 17.83 10.56 5.48
C ALA A 102 18.11 11.54 6.62
#